data_AF-A0A536LLW7-F1
#
_entry.id   AF-A0A536LLW7-F1
#
_cell.length_a   1.000
_cell.length_b   1.000
_cell.length_c   1.000
_cell.angle_alpha   90.00
_cell.angle_beta   90.00
_cell.angle_gamma   90.00
#
_symmetry.space_group_name_H-M   'P 1'
#
loop_
_entity.id
_entity.type
_entity.pdbx_description
1 polymer ?
#
loop_
_entity_poly.entity_id
_entity_poly.type
_entity_poly.pdbx_seq_one_letter_code
_entity_poly.pdbx_strand_id
1 'polypeptide(L)'
;MFRYLPLLLLACALALLSLRGPAPANAVATPDYVTTGGWFDQPPNMLFTFDNKVTFGGVMQCDAPLDQPNNLIVHYNGNLNNQPAEFKLETLTSATCTLNNPNDPDGGGQFRGNGTGRCNGGPATAFLIEMNDGGQGNANDSARFTINGTQSGCAFAVFATLLQGGQITLHAH
;
A
#
# COMPACT_ATOMS: atom_id res chain seq x y z
N MET A 1 -39.41 -18.82 45.07
CA MET A 1 -38.14 -18.08 45.06
C MET A 1 -37.77 -17.66 43.63
N PHE A 2 -38.47 -16.72 42.97
CA PHE A 2 -38.08 -16.24 41.62
C PHE A 2 -38.58 -14.81 41.30
N ARG A 3 -38.77 -13.95 42.31
CA ARG A 3 -39.32 -12.59 42.10
C ARG A 3 -38.34 -11.57 41.52
N TYR A 4 -37.04 -11.87 41.49
CA TYR A 4 -36.00 -10.91 41.10
C TYR A 4 -35.21 -11.31 39.84
N LEU A 5 -35.53 -12.46 39.24
CA LEU A 5 -34.91 -12.93 38.00
C LEU A 5 -35.02 -11.93 36.82
N PRO A 6 -36.17 -11.27 36.57
CA PRO A 6 -36.27 -10.31 35.46
C PRO A 6 -35.48 -9.01 35.73
N LEU A 7 -35.37 -8.60 37.00
CA LEU A 7 -34.58 -7.43 37.40
C LEU A 7 -33.07 -7.67 37.24
N LEU A 8 -32.62 -8.91 37.50
CA LEU A 8 -31.23 -9.30 37.31
C LEU A 8 -30.83 -9.31 35.83
N LEU A 9 -31.72 -9.79 34.95
CA LEU A 9 -31.51 -9.79 33.50
C LEU A 9 -31.47 -8.38 32.91
N LEU A 10 -32.33 -7.47 33.41
CA LEU A 10 -32.34 -6.08 32.97
C LEU A 10 -31.05 -5.35 33.39
N ALA A 11 -30.56 -5.56 34.61
CA ALA A 11 -29.28 -5.01 35.07
C ALA A 11 -28.09 -5.53 34.25
N CYS A 12 -28.12 -6.81 33.84
CA CYS A 12 -27.08 -7.40 32.99
C CYS A 12 -27.10 -6.82 31.57
N ALA A 13 -28.29 -6.60 30.99
CA ALA A 13 -28.43 -5.96 29.69
C ALA A 13 -27.95 -4.49 29.69
N LEU A 14 -28.26 -3.73 30.75
CA LEU A 14 -27.76 -2.36 30.92
C LEU A 14 -26.24 -2.31 31.13
N ALA A 15 -25.66 -3.28 31.85
CA ALA A 15 -24.22 -3.40 31.99
C ALA A 15 -23.54 -3.67 30.63
N LEU A 16 -24.11 -4.55 29.81
CA LEU A 16 -23.61 -4.85 28.45
C LEU A 16 -23.71 -3.67 27.49
N LEU A 17 -24.73 -2.82 27.64
CA LEU A 17 -24.85 -1.55 26.89
C LEU A 17 -23.83 -0.50 27.36
N SER A 18 -23.49 -0.48 28.65
CA SER A 18 -22.48 0.46 29.22
C SER A 18 -21.02 0.08 28.93
N LEU A 19 -20.75 -1.16 28.52
CA LEU A 19 -19.43 -1.63 28.10
C LEU A 19 -19.05 -1.17 26.68
N ARG A 20 -20.01 -0.62 25.91
CA ARG A 20 -19.72 0.18 24.72
C ARG A 20 -19.53 1.63 25.13
N GLY A 21 -18.46 1.88 25.88
CA GLY A 21 -17.98 3.25 26.02
C GLY A 21 -17.78 3.86 24.63
N PRO A 22 -18.01 5.17 24.43
CA PRO A 22 -17.63 5.82 23.18
C PRO A 22 -16.17 5.46 22.90
N ALA A 23 -15.86 5.09 21.65
CA ALA A 23 -14.48 4.89 21.22
C ALA A 23 -13.64 6.07 21.74
N PRO A 24 -12.43 5.83 22.29
CA PRO A 24 -11.61 6.92 22.81
C PRO A 24 -11.50 7.99 21.72
N ALA A 25 -11.74 9.25 22.08
CA ALA A 25 -11.73 10.39 21.15
C ALA A 25 -10.37 10.67 20.48
N ASN A 26 -9.44 9.72 20.56
CA ASN A 26 -8.09 9.71 20.00
C ASN A 26 -7.72 8.28 19.54
N ALA A 27 -8.64 7.52 18.95
CA ALA A 27 -8.24 6.36 18.16
C ALA A 27 -7.44 6.91 16.96
N VAL A 28 -6.11 6.79 17.02
CA VAL A 28 -5.24 7.14 15.90
C VAL A 28 -5.61 6.22 14.76
N ALA A 29 -6.17 6.77 13.67
CA ALA A 29 -6.45 5.99 12.47
C ALA A 29 -5.12 5.43 11.94
N THR A 30 -5.04 4.11 11.83
CA THR A 30 -3.93 3.41 11.19
C THR A 30 -4.40 2.91 9.83
N PRO A 31 -3.67 3.15 8.73
CA PRO A 31 -4.15 2.70 7.43
C PRO A 31 -3.97 1.20 7.28
N ASP A 32 -5.04 0.54 6.83
CA ASP A 32 -5.08 -0.90 6.63
C ASP A 32 -4.46 -1.31 5.29
N TYR A 33 -4.61 -0.47 4.26
CA TYR A 33 -4.10 -0.76 2.91
C TYR A 33 -3.87 0.49 2.07
N VAL A 34 -3.09 0.32 1.00
CA VAL A 34 -2.91 1.30 -0.07
C VAL A 34 -3.50 0.78 -1.37
N THR A 35 -4.21 1.64 -2.10
CA THR A 35 -4.59 1.42 -3.50
C THR A 35 -3.78 2.33 -4.39
N THR A 36 -3.36 1.84 -5.55
CA THR A 36 -2.60 2.65 -6.49
C THR A 36 -2.89 2.30 -7.95
N GLY A 37 -2.69 3.28 -8.82
CA GLY A 37 -2.60 3.12 -10.26
C GLY A 37 -2.00 4.36 -10.89
N GLY A 38 -1.31 4.21 -12.02
CA GLY A 38 -0.82 5.33 -12.81
C GLY A 38 0.48 5.03 -13.52
N TRP A 39 1.17 6.10 -13.92
CA TRP A 39 2.47 6.00 -14.57
C TRP A 39 3.39 7.15 -14.23
N PHE A 40 4.67 6.90 -14.47
CA PHE A 40 5.71 7.91 -14.44
C PHE A 40 6.20 8.18 -15.86
N ASP A 41 6.14 9.46 -16.26
CA ASP A 41 6.72 9.97 -17.51
C ASP A 41 8.19 10.31 -17.36
N GLN A 42 8.59 10.76 -16.16
CA GLN A 42 10.00 10.90 -15.88
C GLN A 42 10.60 9.52 -15.71
N PRO A 43 11.72 9.28 -16.38
CA PRO A 43 12.39 8.02 -16.23
C PRO A 43 12.77 7.94 -14.77
N PRO A 44 12.46 6.82 -14.13
CA PRO A 44 13.09 6.58 -12.87
C PRO A 44 14.60 6.72 -13.01
N ASN A 45 15.32 7.05 -11.93
CA ASN A 45 16.73 6.72 -11.83
C ASN A 45 16.89 5.18 -11.83
N MET A 46 16.60 4.55 -12.98
CA MET A 46 17.05 3.22 -13.31
C MET A 46 18.54 3.37 -13.50
N LEU A 47 19.30 2.44 -12.95
CA LEU A 47 20.76 2.46 -12.97
C LEU A 47 21.36 2.64 -14.39
N PHE A 48 20.56 2.53 -15.48
CA PHE A 48 21.05 2.43 -16.85
C PHE A 48 20.27 3.16 -17.98
N THR A 49 19.09 3.76 -17.79
CA THR A 49 18.36 4.48 -18.88
C THR A 49 17.41 5.57 -18.39
N PHE A 50 17.35 6.71 -19.11
CA PHE A 50 16.62 7.91 -18.71
C PHE A 50 15.49 8.33 -19.67
N ASP A 51 14.66 7.44 -20.23
CA ASP A 51 13.50 7.87 -21.06
C ASP A 51 12.27 6.92 -21.06
N ASN A 52 12.21 5.93 -20.16
CA ASN A 52 11.20 4.87 -20.24
C ASN A 52 10.02 5.07 -19.28
N LYS A 53 8.80 4.97 -19.81
CA LYS A 53 7.55 4.98 -19.06
C LYS A 53 7.44 3.74 -18.17
N VAL A 54 7.10 3.96 -16.90
CA VAL A 54 6.77 2.90 -15.94
C VAL A 54 5.31 3.04 -15.54
N THR A 55 4.52 1.99 -15.73
CA THR A 55 3.11 1.94 -15.30
C THR A 55 2.98 0.94 -14.17
N PHE A 56 2.16 1.24 -13.18
CA PHE A 56 1.95 0.35 -12.06
C PHE A 56 0.53 0.48 -11.51
N GLY A 57 0.12 -0.52 -10.75
CA GLY A 57 -1.17 -0.52 -10.08
C GLY A 57 -1.34 -1.72 -9.18
N GLY A 58 -2.23 -1.58 -8.20
CA GLY A 58 -2.59 -2.68 -7.29
C GLY A 58 -3.10 -2.19 -5.95
N VAL A 59 -3.27 -3.17 -5.07
CA VAL A 59 -3.68 -3.05 -3.67
C VAL A 59 -2.62 -3.77 -2.85
N MET A 60 -2.16 -3.13 -1.78
CA MET A 60 -1.24 -3.74 -0.81
C MET A 60 -1.73 -3.47 0.60
N GLN A 61 -1.76 -4.52 1.41
CA GLN A 61 -2.13 -4.44 2.82
C GLN A 61 -0.94 -3.98 3.67
N CYS A 62 -1.23 -3.22 4.71
CA CYS A 62 -0.30 -2.76 5.72
C CYS A 62 -0.49 -3.49 7.05
N ASP A 63 -1.74 -3.74 7.42
CA ASP A 63 -2.09 -4.48 8.62
C ASP A 63 -2.34 -5.97 8.33
N ALA A 64 -2.18 -6.77 9.37
CA ALA A 64 -2.29 -8.22 9.31
C ALA A 64 -3.77 -8.68 9.40
N PRO A 65 -4.11 -9.80 8.75
CA PRO A 65 -3.18 -10.71 8.12
C PRO A 65 -3.01 -10.36 6.63
N LEU A 66 -1.77 -10.49 6.14
CA LEU A 66 -1.34 -10.25 4.74
C LEU A 66 -1.99 -11.22 3.71
N ASP A 67 -3.14 -11.78 4.07
CA ASP A 67 -3.90 -12.84 3.41
C ASP A 67 -4.90 -12.27 2.38
N GLN A 68 -5.13 -10.95 2.41
CA GLN A 68 -5.86 -10.28 1.33
C GLN A 68 -4.94 -10.05 0.12
N PRO A 69 -5.47 -10.05 -1.10
CA PRO A 69 -4.66 -10.16 -2.30
C PRO A 69 -3.79 -8.92 -2.52
N ASN A 70 -2.52 -9.03 -2.15
CA ASN A 70 -1.47 -8.13 -2.59
C ASN A 70 -1.22 -8.39 -4.07
N ASN A 71 -1.51 -7.41 -4.93
CA ASN A 71 -1.52 -7.63 -6.38
C ASN A 71 -0.81 -6.51 -7.16
N LEU A 72 0.18 -5.86 -6.55
CA LEU A 72 1.00 -4.88 -7.24
C LEU A 72 1.60 -5.47 -8.52
N ILE A 73 1.33 -4.83 -9.64
CA ILE A 73 1.97 -5.08 -10.92
C ILE A 73 2.72 -3.81 -11.32
N VAL A 74 3.97 -3.98 -11.77
CA VAL A 74 4.81 -2.91 -12.31
C VAL A 74 5.26 -3.33 -13.69
N HIS A 75 4.86 -2.58 -14.71
CA HIS A 75 5.35 -2.72 -16.07
C HIS A 75 6.30 -1.57 -16.39
N TYR A 76 7.35 -1.88 -17.13
CA TYR A 76 8.26 -0.87 -17.66
C TYR A 76 8.74 -1.29 -19.03
N ASN A 77 8.72 -0.32 -19.94
CA ASN A 77 9.17 -0.50 -21.31
C ASN A 77 10.64 -0.08 -21.40
N GLY A 78 11.53 -0.96 -20.94
CA GLY A 78 12.97 -0.83 -21.17
C GLY A 78 13.79 -0.72 -19.88
N ASN A 79 14.68 -1.70 -19.69
CA ASN A 79 15.89 -1.60 -18.87
C ASN A 79 17.10 -1.92 -19.78
N LEU A 80 18.33 -1.90 -19.25
CA LEU A 80 19.55 -2.55 -19.78
C LEU A 80 19.27 -3.36 -21.06
N ASN A 81 19.53 -2.75 -22.22
CA ASN A 81 19.31 -3.32 -23.57
C ASN A 81 17.88 -3.25 -24.15
N ASN A 82 17.06 -2.25 -23.76
CA ASN A 82 15.70 -2.03 -24.26
C ASN A 82 14.75 -3.23 -24.10
N GLN A 83 14.96 -4.04 -23.07
CA GLN A 83 14.09 -5.18 -22.79
C GLN A 83 12.95 -4.75 -21.86
N PRO A 84 11.68 -4.99 -22.23
CA PRO A 84 10.56 -4.75 -21.33
C PRO A 84 10.55 -5.76 -20.20
N ALA A 85 9.97 -5.38 -19.07
CA ALA A 85 9.65 -6.35 -18.05
C ALA A 85 8.39 -6.00 -17.26
N GLU A 86 7.81 -7.06 -16.69
CA GLU A 86 6.66 -7.03 -15.83
C GLU A 86 7.03 -7.71 -14.52
N PHE A 87 6.90 -6.99 -13.42
CA PHE A 87 6.96 -7.56 -12.07
C PHE A 87 5.54 -7.66 -11.50
N LYS A 88 5.20 -8.83 -10.96
CA LYS A 88 3.99 -9.10 -10.19
C LYS A 88 4.36 -9.54 -8.79
N LEU A 89 3.90 -8.80 -7.79
CA LEU A 89 4.02 -9.17 -6.39
C LEU A 89 3.16 -10.40 -6.09
N GLU A 90 3.71 -11.38 -5.37
CA GLU A 90 2.99 -12.58 -4.92
C GLU A 90 2.88 -12.62 -3.38
N THR A 91 3.86 -12.08 -2.66
CA THR A 91 3.89 -12.09 -1.20
C THR A 91 4.55 -10.82 -0.67
N LEU A 92 3.88 -10.10 0.22
CA LEU A 92 4.52 -9.09 1.06
C LEU A 92 5.22 -9.78 2.23
N THR A 93 6.50 -9.48 2.42
CA THR A 93 7.29 -9.96 3.57
C THR A 93 7.24 -8.95 4.72
N SER A 94 7.08 -7.68 4.41
CA SER A 94 6.75 -6.62 5.37
C SER A 94 5.98 -5.51 4.67
N ALA A 95 5.13 -4.84 5.44
CA ALA A 95 4.39 -3.68 5.02
C ALA A 95 4.12 -2.78 6.22
N THR A 96 4.15 -1.47 5.99
CA THR A 96 3.86 -0.45 6.98
C THR A 96 3.13 0.69 6.28
N CYS A 97 2.09 1.20 6.91
CA CYS A 97 1.39 2.40 6.49
C CYS A 97 1.44 3.44 7.59
N THR A 98 1.63 4.70 7.22
CA THR A 98 1.59 5.85 8.13
C THR A 98 0.82 6.98 7.51
N LEU A 99 -0.09 7.61 8.25
CA LEU A 99 -0.75 8.85 7.82
C LEU A 99 0.13 10.05 8.13
N ASN A 100 0.13 11.06 7.25
CA ASN A 100 0.79 12.33 7.53
C ASN A 100 0.09 13.07 8.70
N ASN A 101 -1.24 12.95 8.76
CA ASN A 101 -2.07 13.46 9.84
C ASN A 101 -3.19 12.44 10.16
N PRO A 102 -3.12 11.72 11.29
CA PRO A 102 -4.12 10.72 11.64
C PRO A 102 -5.55 11.24 11.88
N ASN A 103 -5.73 12.56 11.99
CA ASN A 103 -7.03 13.20 12.20
C ASN A 103 -7.61 13.80 10.91
N ASP A 104 -6.90 13.66 9.78
CA ASP A 104 -7.28 14.22 8.50
C ASP A 104 -7.29 13.10 7.44
N PRO A 105 -8.47 12.61 7.05
CA PRO A 105 -8.58 11.53 6.07
C PRO A 105 -8.04 11.94 4.69
N ASP A 106 -7.91 13.23 4.42
CA ASP A 106 -7.39 13.78 3.17
C ASP A 106 -5.90 14.14 3.26
N GLY A 107 -5.26 13.94 4.41
CA GLY A 107 -3.88 14.35 4.67
C GLY A 107 -2.81 13.49 3.97
N GLY A 108 -3.21 12.38 3.35
CA GLY A 108 -2.32 11.42 2.71
C GLY A 108 -1.43 10.66 3.69
N GLY A 109 -0.35 10.08 3.18
CA GLY A 109 0.52 9.23 3.97
C GLY A 109 1.59 8.50 3.17
N GLN A 110 2.10 7.42 3.75
CA GLN A 110 3.15 6.60 3.17
C GLN A 110 2.86 5.13 3.38
N PHE A 111 2.96 4.36 2.30
CA PHE A 111 3.15 2.92 2.33
C PHE A 111 4.63 2.60 2.14
N ARG A 112 5.15 1.64 2.92
CA ARG A 112 6.47 1.06 2.70
C ARG A 112 6.44 -0.44 2.96
N GLY A 113 6.92 -1.22 2.00
CA GLY A 113 6.98 -2.67 2.10
C GLY A 113 8.09 -3.30 1.28
N ASN A 114 8.20 -4.62 1.42
CA ASN A 114 9.06 -5.48 0.61
C ASN A 114 8.39 -6.83 0.42
N GLY A 115 8.88 -7.63 -0.53
CA GLY A 115 8.24 -8.89 -0.83
C GLY A 115 8.90 -9.69 -1.95
N THR A 116 8.25 -10.79 -2.29
CA THR A 116 8.65 -11.68 -3.38
C THR A 116 7.56 -11.78 -4.42
N GLY A 117 7.96 -12.09 -5.65
CA GLY A 117 7.03 -12.28 -6.74
C GLY A 117 7.71 -12.81 -7.98
N ARG A 118 7.13 -12.49 -9.14
CA ARG A 118 7.68 -12.89 -10.43
C ARG A 118 8.00 -11.69 -11.29
N CYS A 119 9.14 -11.73 -11.96
CA CYS A 119 9.46 -10.81 -13.04
C CYS A 119 9.72 -11.58 -14.33
N ASN A 120 8.99 -11.25 -15.40
CA ASN A 120 9.00 -11.99 -16.67
C ASN A 120 8.85 -13.51 -16.47
N GLY A 121 7.98 -13.91 -15.54
CA GLY A 121 7.71 -15.32 -15.18
C GLY A 121 8.75 -15.99 -14.25
N GLY A 122 9.95 -15.43 -14.11
CA GLY A 122 10.99 -15.91 -13.19
C GLY A 122 10.88 -15.32 -11.78
N PRO A 123 11.51 -15.93 -10.76
CA PRO A 123 11.48 -15.42 -9.40
C PRO A 123 12.16 -14.05 -9.29
N ALA A 124 11.58 -13.16 -8.49
CA ALA A 124 12.10 -11.83 -8.21
C ALA A 124 11.80 -11.40 -6.77
N THR A 125 12.62 -10.49 -6.25
CA THR A 125 12.48 -9.86 -4.94
C THR A 125 12.27 -8.36 -5.12
N ALA A 126 11.24 -7.83 -4.49
CA ALA A 126 11.05 -6.40 -4.30
C ALA A 126 11.68 -6.00 -2.96
N PHE A 127 12.88 -5.42 -3.01
CA PHE A 127 13.59 -4.93 -1.82
C PHE A 127 12.95 -3.69 -1.22
N LEU A 128 12.29 -2.89 -2.06
CA LEU A 128 11.55 -1.71 -1.65
C LEU A 128 10.34 -1.51 -2.56
N ILE A 129 9.20 -1.30 -1.93
CA ILE A 129 7.99 -0.74 -2.51
C ILE A 129 7.63 0.43 -1.58
N GLU A 130 7.72 1.64 -2.08
CA GLU A 130 7.36 2.85 -1.33
C GLU A 130 6.37 3.64 -2.17
N MET A 131 5.31 4.11 -1.53
CA MET A 131 4.29 4.95 -2.15
C MET A 131 3.97 6.08 -1.18
N ASN A 132 4.08 7.32 -1.63
CA ASN A 132 3.68 8.48 -0.88
C ASN A 132 2.44 9.07 -1.53
N ASP A 133 1.38 9.15 -0.73
CA ASP A 133 0.14 9.85 -1.03
C ASP A 133 0.28 11.28 -0.51
N GLY A 134 0.22 12.26 -1.42
CA GLY A 134 0.35 13.67 -1.10
C GLY A 134 -0.85 14.25 -0.36
N GLY A 135 -1.94 13.50 -0.25
CA GLY A 135 -3.23 13.97 0.24
C GLY A 135 -4.13 14.50 -0.88
N GLN A 136 -5.43 14.54 -0.62
CA GLN A 136 -6.40 14.99 -1.61
C GLN A 136 -6.17 16.45 -1.99
N GLY A 137 -6.17 16.74 -3.30
CA GLY A 137 -5.90 18.08 -3.82
C GLY A 137 -4.42 18.45 -3.93
N ASN A 138 -3.50 17.61 -3.43
CA ASN A 138 -2.06 17.74 -3.67
C ASN A 138 -1.65 16.79 -4.81
N ALA A 139 -1.09 17.34 -5.88
CA ALA A 139 -0.75 16.57 -7.09
C ALA A 139 0.55 15.73 -6.98
N ASN A 140 1.12 15.57 -5.78
CA ASN A 140 2.50 15.10 -5.61
C ASN A 140 2.59 13.67 -5.05
N ASP A 141 1.75 12.79 -5.58
CA ASP A 141 1.90 11.36 -5.37
C ASP A 141 3.22 10.87 -5.96
N SER A 142 3.91 10.00 -5.23
CA SER A 142 5.21 9.48 -5.65
C SER A 142 5.34 8.01 -5.32
N ALA A 143 6.10 7.27 -6.12
CA ALA A 143 6.45 5.89 -5.79
C ALA A 143 7.91 5.58 -6.10
N ARG A 144 8.42 4.62 -5.32
CA ARG A 144 9.75 4.07 -5.46
C ARG A 144 9.68 2.55 -5.46
N PHE A 145 10.34 1.93 -6.43
CA PHE A 145 10.46 0.48 -6.51
C PHE A 145 11.93 0.09 -6.55
N THR A 146 12.30 -1.02 -5.94
CA THR A 146 13.63 -1.63 -6.12
C THR A 146 13.43 -3.13 -6.23
N ILE A 147 13.60 -3.67 -7.43
CA ILE A 147 13.28 -5.05 -7.76
C ILE A 147 14.52 -5.71 -8.37
N ASN A 148 14.78 -6.94 -7.97
CA ASN A 148 15.84 -7.76 -8.50
C ASN A 148 15.32 -9.15 -8.84
N GLY A 149 15.64 -9.62 -10.03
CA GLY A 149 15.28 -10.93 -10.54
C GLY A 149 16.34 -11.39 -11.54
N THR A 150 16.39 -12.70 -11.77
CA THR A 150 17.42 -13.30 -12.63
C THR A 150 17.09 -13.21 -14.12
N GLN A 151 15.85 -12.84 -14.45
CA GLN A 151 15.41 -12.71 -15.84
C GLN A 151 15.91 -11.41 -16.47
N SER A 152 16.07 -11.41 -17.79
CA SER A 152 16.45 -10.22 -18.53
C SER A 152 15.49 -9.07 -18.25
N GLY A 153 16.05 -7.88 -17.98
CA GLY A 153 15.30 -6.69 -17.61
C GLY A 153 14.95 -6.57 -16.12
N CYS A 154 14.96 -7.66 -15.34
CA CYS A 154 14.35 -7.73 -14.00
C CYS A 154 15.17 -7.19 -12.82
N ALA A 155 16.24 -6.43 -13.07
CA ALA A 155 17.02 -5.75 -12.04
C ALA A 155 16.93 -4.24 -12.23
N PHE A 156 16.13 -3.55 -11.43
CA PHE A 156 15.85 -2.13 -11.59
C PHE A 156 15.52 -1.42 -10.27
N ALA A 157 15.74 -0.10 -10.26
CA ALA A 157 15.27 0.79 -9.23
C ALA A 157 14.51 1.94 -9.89
N VAL A 158 13.35 2.30 -9.35
CA VAL A 158 12.51 3.40 -9.80
C VAL A 158 12.34 4.42 -8.71
N PHE A 159 12.46 5.71 -9.02
CA PHE A 159 12.07 6.82 -8.16
C PHE A 159 11.45 7.92 -9.01
N ALA A 160 10.22 8.34 -8.70
CA ALA A 160 9.55 9.43 -9.38
C ALA A 160 8.61 10.18 -8.41
N THR A 161 8.58 11.50 -8.52
CA THR A 161 7.87 12.40 -7.57
C THR A 161 6.58 13.00 -8.11
N LEU A 162 6.22 12.71 -9.36
CA LEU A 162 5.02 13.23 -10.03
C LEU A 162 4.31 12.06 -10.73
N LEU A 163 3.40 11.40 -10.00
CA LEU A 163 2.51 10.41 -10.57
C LEU A 163 1.58 11.06 -11.61
N GLN A 164 1.36 10.37 -12.71
CA GLN A 164 0.41 10.77 -13.74
C GLN A 164 -0.64 9.70 -13.99
N GLY A 165 -1.83 10.15 -14.42
CA GLY A 165 -2.84 9.27 -14.96
C GLY A 165 -3.49 8.32 -13.95
N GLY A 166 -3.31 8.59 -12.67
CA GLY A 166 -3.91 7.86 -11.56
C GLY A 166 -3.52 8.51 -10.24
N GLN A 167 -3.68 7.75 -9.16
CA GLN A 167 -3.47 8.22 -7.78
C GLN A 167 -2.96 7.08 -6.89
N ILE A 168 -2.34 7.45 -5.77
CA ILE A 168 -2.09 6.62 -4.61
C ILE A 168 -3.09 7.05 -3.54
N THR A 169 -3.68 6.10 -2.82
CA THR A 169 -4.61 6.41 -1.74
C THR A 169 -4.42 5.43 -0.61
N LEU A 170 -4.12 5.95 0.58
CA LEU A 170 -4.15 5.16 1.81
C LEU A 170 -5.56 5.15 2.40
N HIS A 171 -5.99 3.99 2.89
CA HIS A 171 -7.31 3.79 3.47
C HIS A 171 -7.16 3.39 4.92
N ALA A 172 -7.85 4.09 5.82
CA ALA A 172 -7.90 3.81 7.26
C ALA A 172 -9.36 3.63 7.72
N HIS A 173 -9.57 2.77 8.72
CA HIS A 173 -10.86 2.53 9.37
C HIS A 173 -11.19 3.50 10.51
#